data_AF-A0A1B2ZAT2-F1
#
_entry.id   AF-A0A1B2ZAT2-F1
#
_cell.length_a   1.000
_cell.length_b   1.000
_cell.length_c   1.000
_cell.angle_alpha   90.00
_cell.angle_beta   90.00
_cell.angle_gamma   90.00
#
_symmetry.space_group_name_H-M   'P 1'
#
loop_
_entity.id
_entity.type
_entity.pdbx_description
1 polymer ?
#
loop_
_entity_poly.entity_id
_entity_poly.type
_entity_poly.pdbx_seq_one_letter_code
_entity_poly.pdbx_strand_id
1 'polypeptide(L)'
;MSSILIQFVLFFVITGSDSDWSVYFENKKIEIFFKEVLCDDDNDGQTDEDEISCGSNPKDSNSLSQDFDNDGIIDCLDLDKDNDGIKNSIDPNPASYDDFLINEFVSDNVDGINDTWKVIKIDAYPNNQVFIYTRTGALIYTSKRYQNNWPSGNQKNEIPSGSYFYKIDLESDGISDKEGWIYLTR
;
A
#
# COMPACT_ATOMS: atom_id res chain seq x y z
N MET A 1 26.87 3.07 -43.19
CA MET A 1 25.51 2.75 -43.65
C MET A 1 24.63 3.91 -43.24
N SER A 2 24.07 4.66 -44.18
CA SER A 2 23.20 5.80 -43.89
C SER A 2 21.78 5.27 -43.68
N SER A 3 21.20 5.50 -42.51
CA SER A 3 19.82 5.12 -42.20
C SER A 3 18.88 6.24 -42.63
N ILE A 4 17.93 5.93 -43.52
CA ILE A 4 16.86 6.85 -43.93
C ILE A 4 15.71 6.69 -42.93
N LEU A 5 15.34 7.78 -42.26
CA LEU A 5 14.13 7.86 -41.44
C LEU A 5 12.96 8.22 -42.35
N ILE A 6 12.01 7.29 -42.53
CA ILE A 6 10.77 7.54 -43.26
C ILE A 6 9.70 7.86 -42.21
N GLN A 7 9.19 9.09 -42.22
CA GLN A 7 8.12 9.51 -41.32
C GLN A 7 6.78 9.44 -42.07
N PHE A 8 5.88 8.57 -41.61
CA PHE A 8 4.52 8.48 -42.15
C PHE A 8 3.61 9.47 -41.42
N VAL A 9 2.88 10.30 -42.17
CA VAL A 9 1.80 11.13 -41.62
C VAL A 9 0.52 10.31 -41.71
N LEU A 10 -0.02 9.89 -40.56
CA LEU A 10 -1.32 9.22 -40.51
C LEU A 10 -2.44 10.26 -40.53
N PHE A 11 -3.47 10.01 -41.35
CA PHE A 11 -4.70 10.79 -41.37
C PHE A 11 -5.81 10.01 -40.65
N PHE A 12 -6.47 10.67 -39.70
CA PHE A 12 -7.62 10.14 -38.99
C PHE A 12 -8.88 10.90 -39.39
N VAL A 13 -10.02 10.20 -39.41
CA VAL A 13 -11.34 10.82 -39.59
C VAL A 13 -12.08 10.72 -38.26
N ILE A 14 -12.55 11.87 -37.76
CA ILE A 14 -13.30 11.99 -36.51
C ILE A 14 -14.74 12.36 -36.85
N THR A 15 -15.71 11.62 -36.32
CA THR A 15 -17.15 11.90 -36.47
C THR A 15 -17.86 11.71 -35.14
N GLY A 16 -18.75 12.63 -34.73
CA GLY A 16 -19.51 12.49 -33.49
C GLY A 16 -20.43 13.65 -33.14
N SER A 17 -21.18 13.51 -32.05
CA SER A 17 -22.00 14.57 -31.43
C SER A 17 -21.99 14.45 -29.91
N ASP A 18 -21.67 15.56 -29.23
CA ASP A 18 -21.66 15.90 -27.79
C ASP A 18 -21.09 14.89 -26.76
N SER A 19 -21.22 13.58 -26.96
CA SER A 19 -20.59 12.53 -26.14
C SER A 19 -20.23 11.25 -26.91
N ASP A 20 -20.75 11.06 -28.14
CA ASP A 20 -20.45 9.90 -28.97
C ASP A 20 -19.49 10.28 -30.10
N TRP A 21 -18.19 10.12 -29.85
CA TRP A 21 -17.14 10.34 -30.85
C TRP A 21 -16.58 9.00 -31.32
N SER A 22 -16.45 8.86 -32.64
CA SER A 22 -15.81 7.70 -33.26
C SER A 22 -14.62 8.15 -34.10
N VAL A 23 -13.48 7.49 -33.90
CA VAL A 23 -12.26 7.73 -34.68
C VAL A 23 -12.04 6.57 -35.64
N TYR A 24 -11.69 6.88 -36.87
CA TYR A 24 -11.43 5.90 -37.90
C TYR A 24 -10.01 6.01 -38.45
N PHE A 25 -9.37 4.86 -38.67
CA PHE A 25 -8.13 4.72 -39.42
C PHE A 25 -8.29 3.61 -40.47
N GLU A 26 -7.97 3.90 -41.74
CA GLU A 26 -8.15 2.96 -42.86
C GLU A 26 -9.54 2.29 -42.88
N ASN A 27 -10.60 3.07 -42.60
CA ASN A 27 -11.99 2.60 -42.50
C ASN A 27 -12.27 1.58 -41.38
N LYS A 28 -11.37 1.42 -40.41
CA LYS A 28 -11.63 0.68 -39.17
C LYS A 28 -11.96 1.65 -38.04
N LYS A 29 -13.02 1.35 -37.30
CA LYS A 29 -13.38 2.07 -36.08
C LYS A 29 -12.34 1.77 -35.00
N ILE A 30 -11.80 2.82 -34.42
CA ILE A 30 -10.97 2.79 -33.22
C ILE A 30 -11.91 3.15 -32.07
N GLU A 31 -12.07 2.23 -31.12
CA GLU A 31 -12.76 2.53 -29.87
C GLU A 31 -11.84 3.41 -29.02
N ILE A 32 -12.21 4.67 -28.88
CA ILE A 32 -11.61 5.60 -27.94
C ILE A 32 -12.62 5.79 -26.83
N PHE A 33 -12.28 5.33 -25.63
CA PHE A 33 -13.06 5.63 -24.44
C PHE A 33 -12.75 7.08 -24.04
N PHE A 34 -13.66 8.00 -24.37
CA PHE A 34 -13.67 9.29 -23.71
C PHE A 34 -14.18 9.05 -22.29
N LYS A 35 -13.28 9.12 -21.30
CA LYS A 35 -13.70 9.22 -19.90
C LYS A 35 -14.48 10.53 -19.81
N GLU A 36 -15.75 10.45 -19.42
CA GLU A 36 -16.61 11.62 -19.23
C GLU A 36 -15.84 12.67 -18.43
N VAL A 37 -15.91 13.94 -18.88
CA VAL A 37 -15.46 15.06 -18.07
C VAL A 37 -16.36 15.02 -16.83
N LEU A 38 -15.78 14.59 -15.71
CA LEU A 38 -16.47 14.64 -14.43
C LEU A 38 -16.83 16.11 -14.20
N CYS A 39 -18.09 16.38 -13.87
CA CYS A 39 -18.53 17.73 -13.54
C CYS A 39 -17.76 18.18 -12.30
N ASP A 40 -17.25 19.40 -12.38
CA ASP A 40 -16.59 20.15 -11.32
C ASP A 40 -17.20 21.55 -11.44
N ASP A 41 -18.39 21.71 -10.84
CA ASP A 41 -19.28 22.85 -11.03
C ASP A 41 -18.65 24.15 -10.49
N ASP A 42 -17.73 24.07 -9.53
CA ASP A 42 -17.04 25.22 -8.90
C ASP A 42 -15.53 25.32 -9.21
N ASN A 43 -14.97 24.38 -9.96
CA ASN A 43 -13.60 24.33 -10.46
C ASN A 43 -12.52 24.33 -9.36
N ASP A 44 -12.77 23.67 -8.25
CA ASP A 44 -11.81 23.53 -7.14
C ASP A 44 -10.91 22.28 -7.23
N GLY A 45 -11.18 21.42 -8.22
CA GLY A 45 -10.42 20.22 -8.50
C GLY A 45 -11.00 18.93 -7.90
N GLN A 46 -12.12 19.01 -7.18
CA GLN A 46 -12.94 17.84 -6.83
C GLN A 46 -14.10 17.69 -7.80
N THR A 47 -14.63 16.47 -7.93
CA THR A 47 -15.75 16.21 -8.82
C THR A 47 -17.06 16.23 -8.05
N ASP A 48 -18.15 16.71 -8.66
CA ASP A 48 -19.44 16.83 -7.99
C ASP A 48 -19.90 15.50 -7.37
N GLU A 49 -19.61 14.37 -8.03
CA GLU A 49 -19.94 13.02 -7.54
C GLU A 49 -19.13 12.67 -6.29
N ASP A 50 -17.83 12.93 -6.29
CA ASP A 50 -16.97 12.64 -5.15
C ASP A 50 -17.32 13.54 -3.97
N GLU A 51 -17.60 14.81 -4.23
CA GLU A 51 -18.01 15.75 -3.21
C GLU A 51 -19.34 15.38 -2.55
N ILE A 52 -20.35 15.00 -3.34
CA ILE A 52 -21.62 14.49 -2.82
C ILE A 52 -21.40 13.22 -2.01
N SER A 53 -20.56 12.31 -2.49
CA SER A 53 -20.22 11.06 -1.81
C SER A 53 -19.55 11.30 -0.46
N CYS A 54 -18.79 12.37 -0.34
CA CYS A 54 -17.91 12.64 0.81
C CYS A 54 -18.38 13.80 1.70
N GLY A 55 -19.49 14.43 1.33
CA GLY A 55 -20.22 15.41 2.14
C GLY A 55 -19.79 16.86 1.96
N SER A 56 -19.02 17.18 0.92
CA SER A 56 -18.77 18.56 0.48
C SER A 56 -19.89 19.10 -0.43
N ASN A 57 -19.78 20.36 -0.84
CA ASN A 57 -20.77 21.07 -1.62
C ASN A 57 -20.21 21.40 -3.01
N PRO A 58 -20.73 20.75 -4.09
CA PRO A 58 -20.23 20.91 -5.48
C PRO A 58 -20.32 22.28 -6.13
N LYS A 59 -20.72 23.29 -5.38
CA LYS A 59 -20.99 24.65 -5.87
C LYS A 59 -20.28 25.70 -5.03
N ASP A 60 -19.47 25.27 -4.07
CA ASP A 60 -18.71 26.12 -3.19
C ASP A 60 -17.26 25.64 -3.11
N SER A 61 -16.40 26.23 -3.93
CA SER A 61 -14.96 25.99 -4.01
C SER A 61 -14.16 26.07 -2.69
N ASN A 62 -14.79 26.52 -1.59
CA ASN A 62 -14.17 26.50 -0.26
C ASN A 62 -14.55 25.25 0.56
N SER A 63 -15.45 24.43 0.04
CA SER A 63 -15.99 23.24 0.67
C SER A 63 -15.30 22.02 0.10
N LEU A 64 -14.02 21.82 0.41
CA LEU A 64 -13.26 20.65 -0.05
C LEU A 64 -13.48 19.43 0.84
N SER A 65 -13.65 18.24 0.25
CA SER A 65 -13.44 16.99 0.98
C SER A 65 -11.95 16.78 1.29
N GLN A 66 -11.67 16.03 2.36
CA GLN A 66 -10.30 15.82 2.84
C GLN A 66 -9.51 14.89 1.90
N ASP A 67 -8.25 15.20 1.70
CA ASP A 67 -7.29 14.40 0.94
C ASP A 67 -5.97 14.46 1.73
N PHE A 68 -5.70 13.43 2.52
CA PHE A 68 -4.66 13.46 3.55
C PHE A 68 -3.25 13.42 2.94
N ASP A 69 -3.03 12.60 1.92
CA ASP A 69 -1.73 12.46 1.25
C ASP A 69 -1.60 13.33 -0.02
N ASN A 70 -2.71 13.91 -0.49
CA ASN A 70 -2.80 14.77 -1.67
C ASN A 70 -2.47 14.07 -2.99
N ASP A 71 -2.83 12.79 -3.15
CA ASP A 71 -2.66 12.06 -4.41
C ASP A 71 -3.81 12.26 -5.42
N GLY A 72 -4.86 12.99 -5.01
CA GLY A 72 -6.04 13.27 -5.82
C GLY A 72 -7.18 12.26 -5.63
N ILE A 73 -7.05 11.31 -4.71
CA ILE A 73 -8.14 10.46 -4.24
C ILE A 73 -8.58 10.97 -2.86
N ILE A 74 -9.84 11.35 -2.74
CA ILE A 74 -10.36 11.89 -1.48
C ILE A 74 -10.46 10.78 -0.43
N ASP A 75 -10.12 11.10 0.83
CA ASP A 75 -10.05 10.24 2.02
C ASP A 75 -11.18 9.20 2.20
N CYS A 76 -12.38 9.58 1.80
CA CYS A 76 -13.61 8.78 1.89
C CYS A 76 -13.69 7.65 0.82
N LEU A 77 -13.04 7.86 -0.32
CA LEU A 77 -12.95 6.94 -1.45
C LEU A 77 -11.58 6.25 -1.51
N ASP A 78 -10.63 6.73 -0.71
CA ASP A 78 -9.29 6.17 -0.61
C ASP A 78 -9.23 4.91 0.27
N LEU A 79 -8.50 3.91 -0.22
CA LEU A 79 -8.22 2.65 0.48
C LEU A 79 -6.93 2.69 1.30
N ASP A 80 -6.07 3.69 1.10
CA ASP A 80 -4.77 3.88 1.73
C ASP A 80 -4.54 5.40 1.92
N LYS A 81 -5.23 5.96 2.92
CA LYS A 81 -5.44 7.41 3.09
C LYS A 81 -4.12 8.19 3.26
N ASP A 82 -3.09 7.56 3.81
CA ASP A 82 -1.77 8.18 3.95
C ASP A 82 -0.71 7.66 2.97
N ASN A 83 -1.14 6.75 2.08
CA ASN A 83 -0.39 6.22 0.94
C ASN A 83 1.00 5.72 1.33
N ASP A 84 1.07 5.15 2.52
CA ASP A 84 2.27 4.57 3.02
C ASP A 84 2.46 3.14 2.44
N GLY A 85 1.41 2.56 1.85
CA GLY A 85 1.37 1.18 1.34
C GLY A 85 0.65 0.19 2.26
N ILE A 86 0.03 0.64 3.34
CA ILE A 86 -0.78 -0.16 4.28
C ILE A 86 -2.23 0.29 4.18
N LYS A 87 -3.09 -0.62 3.72
CA LYS A 87 -4.52 -0.32 3.58
C LYS A 87 -5.15 0.07 4.92
N ASN A 88 -6.04 1.05 4.88
CA ASN A 88 -6.87 1.54 5.99
C ASN A 88 -7.51 0.43 6.85
N SER A 89 -7.87 -0.70 6.23
CA SER A 89 -8.50 -1.84 6.91
C SER A 89 -7.59 -2.62 7.88
N ILE A 90 -6.28 -2.51 7.72
CA ILE A 90 -5.28 -3.23 8.53
C ILE A 90 -4.29 -2.28 9.22
N ASP A 91 -4.45 -0.98 8.99
CA ASP A 91 -3.66 0.08 9.57
C ASP A 91 -4.27 0.53 10.92
N PRO A 92 -3.52 0.47 12.04
CA PRO A 92 -3.95 1.02 13.32
C PRO A 92 -4.14 2.55 13.34
N ASN A 93 -3.48 3.27 12.44
CA ASN A 93 -3.47 4.73 12.32
C ASN A 93 -3.58 5.20 10.85
N PRO A 94 -4.73 4.98 10.17
CA PRO A 94 -4.94 5.24 8.74
C PRO A 94 -4.78 6.68 8.24
N ALA A 95 -4.37 7.62 9.09
CA ALA A 95 -4.21 9.03 8.78
C ALA A 95 -2.86 9.51 9.32
N SER A 96 -1.83 8.68 9.21
CA SER A 96 -0.49 8.95 9.69
C SER A 96 0.48 7.95 9.08
N TYR A 97 1.28 8.43 8.11
CA TYR A 97 2.27 7.64 7.41
C TYR A 97 3.14 6.77 8.35
N ASP A 98 3.13 5.45 8.13
CA ASP A 98 4.00 4.50 8.81
C ASP A 98 5.18 4.09 7.95
N ASP A 99 6.39 4.31 8.47
CA ASP A 99 7.58 3.72 7.86
C ASP A 99 7.56 2.17 7.95
N PHE A 100 6.98 1.63 9.02
CA PHE A 100 7.09 0.23 9.39
C PHE A 100 6.02 -0.17 10.39
N LEU A 101 5.26 -1.25 10.11
CA LEU A 101 4.24 -1.77 11.01
C LEU A 101 4.65 -3.13 11.57
N ILE A 102 4.84 -3.21 12.90
CA ILE A 102 5.31 -4.38 13.62
C ILE A 102 4.21 -4.90 14.54
N ASN A 103 3.74 -6.12 14.33
CA ASN A 103 2.75 -6.71 15.23
C ASN A 103 3.41 -7.08 16.58
N GLU A 104 2.76 -6.75 17.69
CA GLU A 104 3.25 -7.11 19.03
C GLU A 104 2.64 -8.43 19.56
N PHE A 105 1.85 -9.13 18.74
CA PHE A 105 1.07 -10.31 19.16
C PHE A 105 1.13 -11.44 18.14
N VAL A 106 1.25 -12.67 18.64
CA VAL A 106 1.18 -13.92 17.87
C VAL A 106 0.29 -14.92 18.59
N SER A 107 -0.71 -15.45 17.89
CA SER A 107 -1.56 -16.57 18.31
C SER A 107 -1.27 -17.80 17.46
N ASP A 108 -0.31 -18.61 17.90
CA ASP A 108 0.11 -19.83 17.20
C ASP A 108 -0.87 -21.00 17.47
N ASN A 109 -2.13 -20.83 17.05
CA ASN A 109 -3.21 -21.80 17.20
C ASN A 109 -3.63 -22.44 15.86
N VAL A 110 -3.03 -22.02 14.75
CA VAL A 110 -3.23 -22.55 13.39
C VAL A 110 -4.66 -22.29 12.87
N ASP A 111 -5.24 -21.14 13.22
CA ASP A 111 -6.54 -20.70 12.71
C ASP A 111 -6.45 -19.79 11.47
N GLY A 112 -5.24 -19.44 11.05
CA GLY A 112 -4.95 -18.54 9.93
C GLY A 112 -4.78 -17.08 10.32
N ILE A 113 -5.01 -16.71 11.58
CA ILE A 113 -5.01 -15.34 12.09
C ILE A 113 -3.88 -15.17 13.08
N ASN A 114 -2.93 -14.26 12.78
CA ASN A 114 -1.80 -13.96 13.66
C ASN A 114 -0.97 -15.18 14.10
N ASP A 115 -0.97 -16.26 13.32
CA ASP A 115 -0.19 -17.49 13.58
C ASP A 115 1.33 -17.28 13.60
N THR A 116 1.78 -16.21 12.96
CA THR A 116 3.19 -15.84 12.84
C THR A 116 3.35 -14.36 13.08
N TRP A 117 4.49 -13.96 13.62
CA TRP A 117 4.90 -12.59 13.77
C TRP A 117 5.08 -11.93 12.41
N LYS A 118 4.25 -10.92 12.14
CA LYS A 118 4.27 -10.12 10.92
C LYS A 118 4.96 -8.79 11.18
N VAL A 119 5.86 -8.48 10.27
CA VAL A 119 6.54 -7.21 10.13
C VAL A 119 6.25 -6.75 8.70
N ILE A 120 5.41 -5.74 8.56
CA ILE A 120 4.96 -5.20 7.27
C ILE A 120 6.01 -4.19 6.77
N LYS A 121 6.23 -4.14 5.46
CA LYS A 121 7.30 -3.40 4.75
C LYS A 121 8.74 -3.92 4.95
N ILE A 122 8.95 -5.03 5.68
CA ILE A 122 10.30 -5.62 5.85
C ILE A 122 10.92 -6.14 4.56
N ASP A 123 10.10 -6.44 3.56
CA ASP A 123 10.51 -6.90 2.23
C ASP A 123 11.21 -5.81 1.41
N ALA A 124 10.98 -4.54 1.72
CA ALA A 124 11.75 -3.42 1.17
C ALA A 124 13.24 -3.45 1.60
N TYR A 125 13.57 -4.22 2.64
CA TYR A 125 14.92 -4.36 3.21
C TYR A 125 15.45 -5.77 2.98
N PRO A 126 15.92 -6.12 1.77
CA PRO A 126 16.31 -7.48 1.40
C PRO A 126 17.58 -7.99 2.09
N ASN A 127 18.24 -7.19 2.93
CA ASN A 127 19.38 -7.62 3.73
C ASN A 127 19.06 -7.73 5.22
N ASN A 128 17.80 -7.52 5.61
CA ASN A 128 17.43 -7.48 7.02
C ASN A 128 17.87 -8.74 7.80
N GLN A 129 18.17 -8.55 9.07
CA GLN A 129 18.40 -9.60 10.04
C GLN A 129 17.49 -9.41 11.24
N VAL A 130 16.79 -10.48 11.60
CA VAL A 130 15.91 -10.54 12.77
C VAL A 130 16.54 -11.42 13.81
N PHE A 131 16.47 -10.97 15.05
CA PHE A 131 16.88 -11.70 16.25
C PHE A 131 15.73 -11.70 17.25
N ILE A 132 15.41 -12.86 17.82
CA ILE A 132 14.38 -12.97 18.87
C ILE A 132 14.99 -13.62 20.10
N TYR A 133 14.73 -13.01 21.24
CA TYR A 133 15.30 -13.34 22.53
C TYR A 133 14.18 -13.69 23.52
N THR A 134 14.47 -14.58 24.45
CA THR A 134 13.63 -14.76 25.65
C THR A 134 13.65 -13.49 26.49
N ARG A 135 12.69 -13.38 27.42
CA ARG A 135 12.70 -12.33 28.45
C ARG A 135 13.98 -12.29 29.30
N THR A 136 14.73 -13.40 29.39
CA THR A 136 16.02 -13.47 30.11
C THR A 136 17.23 -13.09 29.25
N GLY A 137 17.02 -12.72 27.98
CA GLY A 137 18.07 -12.31 27.04
C GLY A 137 18.73 -13.46 26.27
N ALA A 138 18.21 -14.69 26.34
CA ALA A 138 18.73 -15.80 25.55
C ALA A 138 18.23 -15.71 24.10
N LEU A 139 19.14 -15.73 23.12
CA LEU A 139 18.78 -15.77 21.69
C LEU A 139 18.15 -17.11 21.33
N ILE A 140 16.93 -17.10 20.79
CA ILE A 140 16.17 -18.31 20.40
C ILE A 140 15.89 -18.41 18.91
N TYR A 141 16.00 -17.30 18.18
CA TYR A 141 15.79 -17.29 16.74
C TYR A 141 16.65 -16.23 16.08
N THR A 142 17.18 -16.57 14.91
CA THR A 142 17.84 -15.63 14.02
C THR A 142 17.43 -15.95 12.59
N SER A 143 17.19 -14.90 11.80
CA SER A 143 16.90 -15.03 10.38
C SER A 143 17.56 -13.91 9.61
N LYS A 144 18.21 -14.26 8.50
CA LYS A 144 18.50 -13.30 7.44
C LYS A 144 17.31 -13.26 6.50
N ARG A 145 16.99 -12.10 5.94
CA ARG A 145 15.85 -11.88 5.05
C ARG A 145 14.57 -12.44 5.65
N TYR A 146 14.19 -11.97 6.82
CA TYR A 146 13.05 -12.49 7.55
C TYR A 146 11.80 -12.55 6.66
N GLN A 147 11.13 -13.71 6.67
CA GLN A 147 10.02 -14.03 5.78
C GLN A 147 8.67 -14.07 6.51
N ASN A 148 8.53 -13.34 7.64
CA ASN A 148 7.27 -13.28 8.38
C ASN A 148 6.73 -14.66 8.80
N ASN A 149 7.63 -15.52 9.29
CA ASN A 149 7.40 -16.94 9.52
C ASN A 149 7.72 -17.40 10.94
N TRP A 150 8.16 -16.52 11.86
CA TRP A 150 8.37 -16.91 13.26
C TRP A 150 7.03 -16.94 14.02
N PRO A 151 6.77 -17.91 14.91
CA PRO A 151 7.62 -19.06 15.21
C PRO A 151 7.60 -20.12 14.09
N SER A 152 8.79 -20.62 13.71
CA SER A 152 8.99 -21.65 12.68
C SER A 152 9.97 -22.74 13.10
N GLY A 153 9.98 -23.84 12.34
CA GLY A 153 10.96 -24.92 12.48
C GLY A 153 10.63 -25.96 13.54
N ASN A 154 11.55 -26.92 13.71
CA ASN A 154 11.36 -28.09 14.59
C ASN A 154 11.24 -27.70 16.08
N GLN A 155 11.85 -26.58 16.48
CA GLN A 155 11.81 -26.06 17.85
C GLN A 155 10.56 -25.23 18.13
N LYS A 156 9.64 -25.05 17.16
CA LYS A 156 8.41 -24.27 17.34
C LYS A 156 7.64 -24.70 18.59
N ASN A 157 7.53 -26.01 18.84
CA ASN A 157 6.83 -26.57 20.00
C ASN A 157 7.59 -26.40 21.33
N GLU A 158 8.87 -26.04 21.28
CA GLU A 158 9.74 -25.82 22.45
C GLU A 158 9.72 -24.37 22.92
N ILE A 159 9.15 -23.45 22.13
CA ILE A 159 9.01 -22.02 22.47
C ILE A 159 7.74 -21.85 23.32
N PRO A 160 7.80 -21.63 24.64
CA PRO A 160 6.61 -21.51 25.47
C PRO A 160 5.83 -20.21 25.20
N SER A 161 4.54 -20.16 25.58
CA SER A 161 3.80 -18.90 25.56
C SER A 161 4.43 -17.88 26.52
N GLY A 162 4.48 -16.61 26.12
CA GLY A 162 5.08 -15.54 26.92
C GLY A 162 5.60 -14.39 26.08
N SER A 163 6.26 -13.45 26.75
CA SER A 163 6.88 -12.29 26.12
C SER A 163 8.30 -12.59 25.65
N TYR A 164 8.59 -12.14 24.45
CA TYR A 164 9.88 -12.22 23.78
C TYR A 164 10.33 -10.81 23.39
N PHE A 165 11.62 -10.61 23.22
CA PHE A 165 12.20 -9.36 22.71
C PHE A 165 12.73 -9.59 21.30
N TYR A 166 12.58 -8.61 20.42
CA TYR A 166 13.17 -8.67 19.08
C TYR A 166 14.15 -7.53 18.87
N LYS A 167 15.09 -7.77 17.95
CA LYS A 167 15.92 -6.76 17.31
C LYS A 167 15.88 -6.98 15.80
N ILE A 168 15.77 -5.90 15.05
CA ILE A 168 15.82 -5.88 13.58
C ILE A 168 16.97 -4.96 13.18
N ASP A 169 17.87 -5.50 12.38
CA ASP A 169 18.93 -4.79 11.67
C ASP A 169 18.53 -4.81 10.19
N LEU A 170 18.20 -3.65 9.60
CA LEU A 170 17.61 -3.56 8.27
C LEU A 170 18.66 -3.69 7.16
N GLU A 171 19.87 -3.19 7.41
CA GLU A 171 20.98 -3.15 6.45
C GLU A 171 22.03 -4.27 6.65
N SER A 172 21.91 -5.08 7.70
CA SER A 172 22.90 -6.07 8.13
C SER A 172 24.27 -5.46 8.50
N ASP A 173 24.27 -4.26 9.07
CA ASP A 173 25.50 -3.57 9.48
C ASP A 173 25.91 -3.87 10.94
N GLY A 174 25.08 -4.62 11.67
CA GLY A 174 25.27 -4.96 13.08
C GLY A 174 24.65 -3.96 14.05
N ILE A 175 24.01 -2.90 13.56
CA ILE A 175 23.24 -1.92 14.35
C ILE A 175 21.77 -2.33 14.29
N SER A 176 21.06 -2.17 15.41
CA SER A 176 19.62 -2.47 15.47
C SER A 176 18.82 -1.19 15.22
N ASP A 177 18.01 -1.19 14.16
CA ASP A 177 17.14 -0.08 13.77
C ASP A 177 15.80 -0.10 14.51
N LYS A 178 15.29 -1.31 14.76
CA LYS A 178 14.03 -1.52 15.48
C LYS A 178 14.25 -2.53 16.60
N GLU A 179 13.73 -2.21 17.78
CA GLU A 179 13.71 -3.11 18.93
C GLU A 179 12.35 -3.02 19.62
N GLY A 180 11.93 -4.10 20.26
CA GLY A 180 10.64 -4.15 20.93
C GLY A 180 10.34 -5.52 21.52
N TRP A 181 9.07 -5.78 21.79
CA TRP A 181 8.61 -7.03 22.38
C TRP A 181 7.46 -7.64 21.57
N ILE A 182 7.30 -8.96 21.71
CA ILE A 182 6.21 -9.74 21.11
C ILE A 182 5.62 -10.63 22.20
N TYR A 183 4.31 -10.73 22.26
CA TYR A 183 3.63 -11.73 23.07
C TYR A 183 3.18 -12.90 22.20
N LEU A 184 3.65 -14.11 22.55
CA LEU A 184 3.26 -15.36 21.91
C LEU A 184 2.28 -16.11 22.81
N THR A 185 1.15 -16.53 22.23
CA THR A 185 0.19 -17.46 22.81
C THR A 185 -0.16 -18.59 21.84
N ARG A 186 -0.86 -19.61 22.32
CA ARG A 186 -1.42 -20.73 21.55
C ARG A 186 -2.85 -21.00 21.97
#